data_AF-A0A357N3C7-F1
#
_entry.id   AF-A0A357N3C7-F1
#
_cell.length_a   1.000
_cell.length_b   1.000
_cell.length_c   1.000
_cell.angle_alpha   90.00
_cell.angle_beta   90.00
_cell.angle_gamma   90.00
#
_symmetry.space_group_name_H-M   'P 1'
#
loop_
_entity.id
_entity.type
_entity.pdbx_description
1 polymer ?
#
loop_
_entity_poly.entity_id
_entity_poly.type
_entity_poly.pdbx_seq_one_letter_code
_entity_poly.pdbx_strand_id
1 'polypeptide(L)'
;MFERQRRTKILATLGPATDPPGVLEDLFRAGVNVVRLNFSHGDPSGQAKRAADVRAAAARVGVEVGILADLPGPKIRIERFAEGKVYLKAGDRFDLIASDNAGPGDASQVGVSYLGLPQDVGPGDVLLLDDG
;
A
#
# COMPACT_ATOMS: atom_id res chain seq x y z
N MET A 1 23.25 -34.66 -11.89
CA MET A 1 22.20 -34.41 -10.89
C MET A 1 21.33 -33.29 -11.44
N PHE A 2 20.10 -33.57 -11.86
CA PHE A 2 19.23 -32.49 -12.33
C PHE A 2 18.85 -31.64 -11.12
N GLU A 3 19.36 -30.41 -11.09
CA GLU A 3 19.01 -29.45 -10.07
C GLU A 3 17.50 -29.21 -10.17
N ARG A 4 16.76 -29.52 -9.11
CA ARG A 4 15.30 -29.40 -9.10
C ARG A 4 14.96 -27.92 -9.17
N GLN A 5 14.60 -27.45 -10.37
CA GLN A 5 14.18 -26.07 -10.54
C GLN A 5 12.94 -25.77 -9.70
N ARG A 6 13.00 -24.66 -8.96
CA ARG A 6 11.88 -24.15 -8.20
C ARG A 6 10.71 -23.79 -9.13
N ARG A 7 9.54 -24.39 -8.87
CA ARG A 7 8.31 -24.12 -9.61
C ARG A 7 7.58 -22.87 -9.13
N THR A 8 7.44 -22.70 -7.81
CA THR A 8 6.76 -21.55 -7.19
C THR A 8 7.59 -20.29 -7.35
N LYS A 9 6.99 -19.21 -7.86
CA LYS A 9 7.68 -17.93 -8.10
C LYS A 9 7.63 -17.03 -6.87
N ILE A 10 8.62 -16.14 -6.74
CA ILE A 10 8.74 -15.17 -5.64
C ILE A 10 8.46 -13.78 -6.22
N LEU A 11 7.52 -13.09 -5.58
CA LEU A 11 7.22 -11.68 -5.82
C LEU A 11 7.71 -10.87 -4.62
N ALA A 12 8.49 -9.81 -4.87
CA ALA A 12 9.00 -8.92 -3.83
C ALA A 12 8.50 -7.48 -4.04
N THR A 13 7.94 -6.85 -3.01
CA THR A 13 7.54 -5.43 -3.07
C THR A 13 8.78 -4.55 -2.91
N LEU A 14 8.97 -3.59 -3.82
CA LEU A 14 10.06 -2.63 -3.73
C LEU A 14 9.68 -1.43 -2.85
N GLY A 15 10.68 -0.86 -2.19
CA GLY A 15 10.54 0.29 -1.31
C GLY A 15 11.89 0.84 -0.86
N PRO A 16 11.93 1.73 0.13
CA PRO A 16 13.17 2.34 0.62
C PRO A 16 14.27 1.34 0.99
N ALA A 17 13.89 0.16 1.49
CA ALA A 17 14.84 -0.91 1.83
C ALA A 17 15.55 -1.53 0.60
N THR A 18 14.97 -1.38 -0.60
CA THR A 18 15.51 -1.93 -1.85
C THR A 18 16.16 -0.89 -2.76
N ASP A 19 16.08 0.39 -2.39
CA ASP A 19 16.65 1.51 -3.16
C ASP A 19 18.19 1.63 -3.06
N PRO A 20 18.90 1.14 -2.01
CA PRO A 20 20.35 1.21 -1.97
C PRO A 20 21.03 0.43 -3.12
N PRO A 21 22.17 0.91 -3.65
CA PRO A 21 22.90 0.22 -4.72
C PRO A 21 23.27 -1.22 -4.37
N GLY A 22 23.14 -2.15 -5.32
CA GLY A 22 23.49 -3.57 -5.14
C GLY A 22 22.37 -4.44 -4.59
N VAL A 23 21.38 -3.87 -3.89
CA VAL A 23 20.31 -4.63 -3.24
C VAL A 23 19.41 -5.33 -4.26
N LEU A 24 19.12 -4.67 -5.39
CA LEU A 24 18.33 -5.29 -6.47
C LEU A 24 19.05 -6.52 -7.05
N GLU A 25 20.35 -6.42 -7.28
CA GLU A 25 21.15 -7.54 -7.76
C GLU A 25 21.17 -8.70 -6.77
N ASP A 26 21.26 -8.42 -5.47
CA ASP A 26 21.23 -9.42 -4.42
C ASP A 26 19.86 -10.11 -4.34
N LEU A 27 18.77 -9.36 -4.48
CA LEU A 27 17.41 -9.92 -4.59
C LEU A 27 17.27 -10.86 -5.80
N PHE A 28 17.86 -10.48 -6.93
CA PHE A 28 17.78 -11.27 -8.16
C PHE A 28 18.62 -12.55 -8.06
N ARG A 29 19.82 -12.47 -7.48
CA ARG A 29 20.66 -13.65 -7.16
C ARG A 29 19.99 -14.57 -6.13
N ALA A 30 19.25 -14.01 -5.18
CA ALA A 30 18.46 -14.77 -4.22
C ALA A 30 17.22 -15.44 -4.84
N GLY A 31 16.85 -15.08 -6.07
CA GLY A 31 15.81 -15.76 -6.85
C GLY A 31 14.46 -15.05 -6.90
N VAL A 32 14.38 -13.73 -6.69
CA VAL A 32 13.16 -12.98 -7.00
C VAL A 32 12.84 -13.11 -8.50
N ASN A 33 11.57 -13.37 -8.83
CA ASN A 33 11.11 -13.53 -10.21
C ASN A 33 10.28 -12.34 -10.70
N VAL A 34 9.56 -11.70 -9.80
CA VAL A 34 8.71 -10.54 -10.08
C VAL A 34 8.94 -9.51 -8.99
N VAL A 35 9.06 -8.24 -9.37
CA VAL A 35 9.03 -7.13 -8.43
C VAL A 35 7.68 -6.44 -8.48
N ARG A 36 7.15 -6.03 -7.34
CA ARG A 36 5.92 -5.25 -7.21
C ARG A 36 6.27 -3.80 -6.93
N LEU A 37 5.79 -2.91 -7.78
CA LEU A 37 5.79 -1.47 -7.59
C LEU A 37 4.43 -1.08 -7.00
N ASN A 38 4.38 -0.78 -5.71
CA ASN A 38 3.15 -0.40 -5.02
C ASN A 38 2.87 1.10 -5.23
N PHE A 39 1.88 1.44 -6.07
CA PHE A 39 1.50 2.83 -6.37
C PHE A 39 0.63 3.46 -5.30
N SER A 40 0.34 2.76 -4.20
CA SER A 40 -0.25 3.39 -3.00
C SER A 40 0.67 4.42 -2.37
N HIS A 41 1.99 4.34 -2.66
CA HIS A 41 3.04 5.21 -2.13
C HIS A 41 3.99 5.70 -3.24
N GLY A 42 4.63 6.84 -3.00
CA GLY A 42 5.58 7.45 -3.91
C GLY A 42 4.91 8.16 -5.08
N ASP A 43 5.71 8.91 -5.84
CA ASP A 43 5.27 9.61 -7.05
C ASP A 43 5.56 8.79 -8.32
N PRO A 44 4.88 9.08 -9.45
CA PRO A 44 5.08 8.37 -10.70
C PRO A 44 6.52 8.39 -11.23
N SER A 45 7.28 9.47 -10.99
CA SER A 45 8.66 9.57 -11.46
C SER A 45 9.60 8.65 -10.67
N GLY A 46 9.40 8.53 -9.35
CA GLY A 46 10.10 7.57 -8.51
C GLY A 46 9.83 6.12 -8.93
N GLN A 47 8.57 5.80 -9.27
CA GLN A 47 8.21 4.46 -9.75
C GLN A 47 8.82 4.16 -11.12
N ALA A 48 8.85 5.13 -12.05
CA ALA A 48 9.50 4.99 -13.35
C ALA A 48 11.01 4.76 -13.20
N LYS A 49 11.66 5.51 -12.29
CA LYS A 49 13.07 5.31 -11.96
C LYS A 49 13.32 3.89 -11.44
N ARG A 50 12.53 3.41 -10.48
CA ARG A 50 12.66 2.03 -9.96
C ARG A 50 12.49 0.98 -11.06
N ALA A 51 11.55 1.17 -11.98
CA ALA A 51 11.39 0.27 -13.12
C ALA A 51 12.65 0.22 -14.00
N ALA A 52 13.28 1.37 -14.26
CA ALA A 52 14.54 1.44 -15.00
C ALA A 52 15.70 0.76 -14.24
N ASP A 53 15.82 1.01 -12.94
CA ASP A 53 16.85 0.41 -12.09
C ASP A 53 16.72 -1.12 -12.05
N VAL A 54 15.49 -1.65 -11.95
CA VAL A 54 15.20 -3.09 -12.03
C VAL A 54 15.68 -3.68 -13.35
N ARG A 55 15.38 -3.03 -14.49
CA ARG A 55 15.83 -3.51 -15.80
C ARG A 55 17.36 -3.52 -15.90
N ALA A 56 18.01 -2.47 -15.43
CA ALA A 56 19.47 -2.38 -15.43
C ALA A 56 20.12 -3.44 -14.54
N ALA A 57 19.61 -3.65 -13.33
CA ALA A 57 20.12 -4.67 -12.40
C ALA A 57 19.87 -6.10 -12.92
N ALA A 58 18.71 -6.37 -13.50
CA ALA A 58 18.38 -7.67 -14.10
C ALA A 58 19.34 -8.00 -15.26
N ALA A 59 19.63 -7.02 -16.13
CA ALA A 59 20.61 -7.15 -17.21
C ALA A 59 22.03 -7.42 -16.68
N ARG A 60 22.46 -6.75 -15.60
CA ARG A 60 23.77 -6.99 -14.96
C ARG A 60 23.89 -8.41 -14.38
N VAL A 61 22.81 -8.95 -13.83
CA VAL A 61 22.78 -10.30 -13.23
C VAL A 61 22.55 -11.39 -14.28
N GLY A 62 21.99 -11.05 -15.45
CA GLY A 62 21.70 -12.00 -16.52
C GLY A 62 20.42 -12.80 -16.28
N VAL A 63 19.40 -12.18 -15.67
CA VAL A 63 18.10 -12.80 -15.38
C VAL A 63 16.94 -11.98 -15.92
N GLU A 64 15.83 -12.65 -16.23
CA GLU A 64 14.57 -12.01 -16.56
C GLU A 64 13.71 -11.84 -15.31
N VAL A 65 13.27 -10.60 -15.05
CA VAL A 65 12.46 -10.24 -13.88
C VAL A 65 11.18 -9.52 -14.35
N GLY A 66 10.03 -10.03 -13.94
CA GLY A 66 8.74 -9.37 -14.19
C GLY A 66 8.59 -8.11 -13.35
N ILE A 67 7.88 -7.10 -13.87
CA ILE A 67 7.48 -5.91 -13.11
C ILE A 67 5.96 -5.89 -13.03
N LEU A 68 5.43 -5.89 -11.81
CA LEU A 68 4.00 -5.77 -11.52
C LEU A 68 3.74 -4.36 -10.98
N ALA A 69 2.93 -3.59 -11.69
CA ALA A 69 2.41 -2.31 -11.22
C ALA A 69 1.12 -2.56 -10.43
N ASP A 70 1.13 -2.24 -9.14
CA ASP A 70 0.00 -2.46 -8.25
C ASP A 70 -0.72 -1.14 -7.95
N LEU A 71 -2.00 -1.07 -8.31
CA LEU A 71 -2.82 0.11 -8.21
C LEU A 71 -3.41 0.24 -6.79
N PRO A 72 -3.52 1.47 -6.24
CA PRO A 72 -4.00 1.68 -4.87
C PRO A 72 -5.44 1.23 -4.58
N GLY A 73 -6.25 1.01 -5.61
CA GLY A 73 -7.70 0.85 -5.44
C GLY A 73 -8.39 2.09 -4.86
N PRO A 74 -9.70 2.02 -4.61
CA PRO A 74 -10.42 3.05 -3.88
C PRO A 74 -9.91 3.10 -2.43
N LYS A 75 -9.36 4.24 -2.00
CA LYS A 75 -8.90 4.44 -0.62
C LYS A 75 -10.04 5.02 0.22
N ILE A 76 -10.75 4.16 0.94
CA ILE A 76 -11.70 4.58 1.98
C ILE A 76 -10.89 4.72 3.27
N ARG A 77 -10.72 5.94 3.76
CA ARG A 77 -9.94 6.25 4.95
C ARG A 77 -10.65 7.28 5.81
N ILE A 78 -10.38 7.25 7.10
CA ILE A 78 -10.69 8.40 7.96
C ILE A 78 -9.70 9.52 7.68
N GLU A 79 -10.16 10.75 7.89
CA GLU A 79 -9.36 11.95 7.85
C GLU A 79 -8.55 12.11 9.16
N ARG A 80 -7.95 13.29 9.35
CA ARG A 80 -7.00 13.54 10.44
C ARG A 80 -7.72 13.97 11.72
N PHE A 81 -7.15 13.60 12.86
CA PHE A 81 -7.53 14.13 14.17
C PHE A 81 -6.77 15.40 14.52
N ALA A 82 -7.38 16.28 15.31
CA ALA A 82 -6.74 17.51 15.77
C ALA A 82 -5.45 17.24 16.57
N GLU A 83 -5.48 16.20 17.41
CA GLU A 83 -4.35 15.78 18.26
C GLU A 83 -3.62 14.54 17.71
N GLY A 84 -3.79 14.25 16.41
CA GLY A 84 -3.14 13.14 15.71
C GLY A 84 -3.81 11.78 15.91
N LYS A 85 -4.25 11.45 17.12
CA LYS A 85 -5.05 10.22 17.39
C LYS A 85 -6.07 10.45 18.50
N VAL A 86 -7.06 9.57 18.57
CA VAL A 86 -8.03 9.50 19.66
C VAL A 86 -8.19 8.06 20.13
N TYR A 87 -8.59 7.88 21.38
CA TYR A 87 -8.95 6.58 21.94
C TYR A 87 -10.46 6.53 22.13
N LEU A 88 -11.11 5.58 21.48
CA LEU A 88 -12.54 5.34 21.64
C LEU A 88 -12.78 4.28 22.71
N LYS A 89 -13.88 4.40 23.44
CA LYS A 89 -14.33 3.36 24.36
C LYS A 89 -15.53 2.64 23.74
N ALA A 90 -15.63 1.34 24.01
CA ALA A 90 -16.74 0.55 23.53
C ALA A 90 -18.07 1.11 24.06
N GLY A 91 -19.03 1.28 23.16
CA GLY A 91 -20.35 1.85 23.46
C GLY A 91 -20.43 3.37 23.30
N ASP A 92 -19.30 4.08 23.15
CA ASP A 92 -19.33 5.50 22.84
C ASP A 92 -19.86 5.72 21.42
N ARG A 93 -20.70 6.75 21.26
CA ARG A 93 -21.13 7.19 19.94
C ARG A 93 -19.95 7.87 19.24
N PHE A 94 -19.73 7.51 17.98
CA PHE A 94 -18.70 8.09 17.14
C PHE A 94 -19.21 8.28 15.72
N ASP A 95 -19.15 9.51 15.21
CA ASP A 95 -19.76 9.88 13.93
C ASP A 95 -18.69 9.97 12.82
N LEU A 96 -18.95 9.30 11.69
CA LEU A 96 -18.14 9.42 10.46
C LEU A 96 -18.76 10.47 9.55
N ILE A 97 -18.03 11.56 9.30
CA ILE A 97 -18.53 12.73 8.58
C ILE A 97 -18.10 12.66 7.11
N ALA A 98 -19.04 12.33 6.22
CA ALA A 98 -18.85 12.38 4.78
C ALA A 98 -19.07 13.81 4.25
N SER A 99 -18.07 14.68 4.40
CA SER A 99 -18.12 16.07 3.92
C SER A 99 -16.73 16.58 3.53
N ASP A 100 -16.64 17.29 2.39
CA ASP A 100 -15.41 17.97 1.96
C ASP A 100 -14.93 19.06 2.93
N ASN A 101 -15.82 19.55 3.80
CA ASN A 101 -15.54 20.59 4.79
C ASN A 101 -15.46 20.04 6.22
N ALA A 102 -15.28 18.72 6.39
CA ALA A 102 -15.08 18.14 7.71
C ALA A 102 -13.82 18.74 8.35
N GLY A 103 -13.98 19.31 9.55
CA GLY A 103 -12.86 19.76 10.36
C GLY A 103 -12.00 18.57 10.86
N PRO A 104 -10.86 18.85 11.50
CA PRO A 104 -10.09 17.79 12.15
C PRO A 104 -10.95 17.08 13.20
N GLY A 105 -10.87 15.74 13.22
CA GLY A 105 -11.65 14.90 14.12
C GLY A 105 -11.22 15.00 15.57
N ASP A 106 -12.08 14.49 16.45
CA ASP A 106 -11.90 14.38 17.90
C ASP A 106 -12.47 13.04 18.43
N ALA A 107 -12.70 12.92 19.73
CA ALA A 107 -13.21 11.70 20.35
C ALA A 107 -14.68 11.37 20.01
N SER A 108 -15.39 12.26 19.32
CA SER A 108 -16.80 12.13 18.94
C SER A 108 -17.03 11.98 17.45
N GLN A 109 -16.11 12.44 16.61
CA GLN A 109 -16.27 12.42 15.16
C GLN A 109 -14.96 12.45 14.38
N VAL A 110 -14.99 11.97 13.14
CA VAL A 110 -13.90 12.17 12.17
C VAL A 110 -14.44 12.20 10.73
N GLY A 111 -13.79 12.96 9.86
CA GLY A 111 -14.10 12.95 8.43
C GLY A 111 -13.78 11.60 7.77
N VAL A 112 -14.42 11.31 6.64
CA VAL A 112 -14.07 10.17 5.78
C VAL A 112 -13.79 10.62 4.34
N SER A 113 -12.79 10.01 3.71
CA SER A 113 -12.36 10.35 2.35
C SER A 113 -13.34 9.89 1.27
N TYR A 114 -14.24 8.95 1.60
CA TYR A 114 -15.26 8.44 0.68
C TYR A 114 -16.62 9.05 1.01
N LEU A 115 -17.02 10.08 0.26
CA LEU A 115 -18.27 10.81 0.48
C LEU A 115 -19.53 9.98 0.18
N GLY A 116 -19.38 8.88 -0.57
CA GLY A 116 -20.45 7.94 -0.88
C GLY A 116 -20.80 6.98 0.28
N LEU A 117 -20.06 7.03 1.39
CA LEU A 117 -20.22 6.09 2.49
C LEU A 117 -21.66 6.05 3.04
N PRO A 118 -22.36 7.20 3.26
CA PRO A 118 -23.74 7.18 3.78
C PRO A 118 -24.76 6.50 2.86
N GLN A 119 -24.44 6.33 1.57
CA GLN A 119 -25.31 5.66 0.60
C GLN A 119 -25.09 4.15 0.55
N ASP A 120 -23.93 3.69 1.01
CA ASP A 120 -23.52 2.28 0.97
C ASP A 120 -23.78 1.54 2.28
N VAL A 121 -24.16 2.24 3.35
CA VAL A 121 -24.38 1.68 4.69
C VAL A 121 -25.81 1.87 5.18
N GLY A 122 -26.30 0.90 5.95
CA GLY A 122 -27.59 0.93 6.61
C GLY A 122 -27.50 0.80 8.14
N PRO A 123 -28.60 1.07 8.87
CA PRO A 123 -28.67 0.82 10.30
C PRO A 123 -28.35 -0.65 10.63
N GLY A 124 -27.38 -0.87 11.52
CA GLY A 124 -26.95 -2.19 11.96
C GLY A 124 -25.69 -2.72 11.26
N ASP A 125 -25.20 -2.04 10.22
CA ASP A 125 -23.93 -2.39 9.59
C ASP A 125 -22.74 -2.12 10.52
N VAL A 126 -21.69 -2.92 10.36
CA VAL A 126 -20.45 -2.82 11.12
C VAL A 126 -19.36 -2.27 10.20
N LEU A 127 -18.79 -1.13 10.59
CA LEU A 127 -17.64 -0.53 9.93
C LEU A 127 -16.37 -0.85 10.71
N LEU A 128 -15.44 -1.55 10.06
CA LEU A 128 -14.14 -1.90 10.61
C LEU A 128 -13.13 -0.82 10.24
N LEU A 129 -12.30 -0.41 11.19
CA LEU A 129 -11.33 0.68 11.07
C LEU A 129 -9.97 0.14 11.50
N ASP A 130 -8.91 0.41 10.72
CA ASP A 130 -7.54 -0.04 11.04
C ASP A 130 -7.39 -1.57 11.11
N ASP A 131 -7.63 -2.24 9.97
CA ASP A 131 -7.48 -3.69 9.73
C ASP A 131 -8.45 -4.63 10.49
N GLY A 132 -9.47 -4.12 11.19
CA GLY A 132 -10.51 -4.95 11.82
C GLY A 132 -10.98 -4.40 13.15
#